data_AF-F4Q1U0-F1
#
_entry.id   AF-F4Q1U0-F1
#
_cell.length_a   1.000
_cell.length_b   1.000
_cell.length_c   1.000
_cell.angle_alpha   90.00
_cell.angle_beta   90.00
_cell.angle_gamma   90.00
#
_symmetry.space_group_name_H-M   'P 1'
#
loop_
_entity.id
_entity.type
_entity.pdbx_description
1 polymer ?
#
loop_
_entity_poly.entity_id
_entity_poly.type
_entity_poly.pdbx_seq_one_letter_code
_entity_poly.pdbx_strand_id
1 'polypeptide(L)'
;MDAIVTKMEETLERKKSIVYIVEKRTNAIDYIRRIHESAYYQQNSKSPLHWMNVANIQKIDFEKSIDIQKRLIGWFSLGLSLAPLLSTDKGPAFVRALVQLMEEYDYQFELGSAMQGVKVLLAKKQQSHTVVSENEHIKSKIVKTGNAVIYEFLKVFNISIAKDLDYFHVVFSLLEILEQIYKKFDKETCSSKYVYDAILKIDSRLKHQIFGFLSKEIDKMASQIIREQLEFINLCTTSKDPRDMSQQSKLSSSSSSSSSTTTPVATQTTATLSSSSSSSSAVALSNSSSYNQNNNAPSFSSTSDKSIGSSD
;
A
#
# COMPACT_ATOMS: atom_id res chain seq x y z
N MET A 1 -33.65 -1.96 -35.34
CA MET A 1 -32.18 -2.11 -35.60
C MET A 1 -31.39 -1.90 -34.32
N ASP A 2 -31.68 -0.81 -33.61
CA ASP A 2 -31.72 -0.59 -32.16
C ASP A 2 -30.89 -1.56 -31.30
N ALA A 3 -31.29 -2.83 -31.09
CA ALA A 3 -30.52 -3.77 -30.28
C ALA A 3 -29.05 -3.99 -30.72
N ILE A 4 -28.74 -3.81 -32.01
CA ILE A 4 -27.36 -3.84 -32.53
C ILE A 4 -26.64 -2.52 -32.19
N VAL A 5 -27.33 -1.39 -32.31
CA VAL A 5 -26.81 -0.04 -31.99
C VAL A 5 -26.48 0.04 -30.50
N THR A 6 -27.42 -0.31 -29.61
CA THR A 6 -27.23 -0.31 -28.16
C THR A 6 -26.05 -1.21 -27.74
N LYS A 7 -25.94 -2.42 -28.32
CA LYS A 7 -24.80 -3.32 -28.04
C LYS A 7 -23.46 -2.72 -28.51
N MET A 8 -23.45 -1.97 -29.62
CA MET A 8 -22.27 -1.27 -30.10
C MET A 8 -21.88 -0.10 -29.17
N GLU A 9 -22.85 0.68 -28.71
CA GLU A 9 -22.66 1.79 -27.76
C GLU A 9 -22.14 1.30 -26.39
N GLU A 10 -22.75 0.26 -25.81
CA GLU A 10 -22.25 -0.41 -24.60
C GLU A 10 -20.81 -0.92 -24.76
N THR A 11 -20.45 -1.39 -25.95
CA THR A 11 -19.11 -1.89 -26.24
C THR A 11 -18.11 -0.74 -26.39
N LEU A 12 -18.52 0.38 -26.98
CA LEU A 12 -17.71 1.59 -27.09
C LEU A 12 -17.46 2.22 -25.72
N GLU A 13 -18.48 2.30 -24.86
CA GLU A 13 -18.35 2.91 -23.53
C GLU A 13 -17.45 2.08 -22.59
N ARG A 14 -17.57 0.75 -22.61
CA ARG A 14 -16.61 -0.14 -21.93
C ARG A 14 -15.17 0.10 -22.38
N LYS A 15 -14.93 0.35 -23.68
CA LYS A 15 -13.60 0.65 -24.21
C LYS A 15 -13.08 2.02 -23.73
N LYS A 16 -13.93 3.06 -23.64
CA LYS A 16 -13.53 4.36 -23.06
C LYS A 16 -13.17 4.24 -21.58
N SER A 17 -14.03 3.59 -20.80
CA SER A 17 -13.85 3.36 -19.36
C SER A 17 -12.51 2.69 -19.04
N ILE A 18 -12.11 1.67 -19.81
CA ILE A 18 -10.83 0.98 -19.62
C ILE A 18 -9.63 1.87 -19.94
N VAL A 19 -9.69 2.65 -21.04
CA VAL A 19 -8.62 3.61 -21.37
C VAL A 19 -8.43 4.62 -20.23
N TYR A 20 -9.52 5.17 -19.69
CA TYR A 20 -9.47 6.08 -18.55
C TYR A 20 -8.91 5.42 -17.28
N ILE A 21 -9.23 4.15 -17.01
CA ILE A 21 -8.67 3.40 -15.88
C ILE A 21 -7.15 3.20 -16.06
N VAL A 22 -6.70 2.77 -17.24
CA VAL A 22 -5.28 2.58 -17.55
C VAL A 22 -4.51 3.89 -17.40
N GLU A 23 -4.97 4.98 -18.02
CA GLU A 23 -4.37 6.32 -17.91
C GLU A 23 -4.27 6.77 -16.44
N LYS A 24 -5.37 6.66 -15.68
CA LYS A 24 -5.44 7.01 -14.26
C LYS A 24 -4.51 6.17 -13.39
N ARG A 25 -4.19 4.94 -13.81
CA ARG A 25 -3.28 4.03 -13.09
C ARG A 25 -1.82 4.28 -13.45
N THR A 26 -1.50 4.55 -14.72
CA THR A 26 -0.17 5.04 -15.12
C THR A 26 0.18 6.33 -14.38
N ASN A 27 -0.73 7.31 -14.34
CA ASN A 27 -0.52 8.56 -13.61
C ASN A 27 -0.31 8.35 -12.10
N ALA A 28 -1.00 7.37 -11.49
CA ALA A 28 -0.79 7.01 -10.08
C ALA A 28 0.53 6.27 -9.84
N ILE A 29 0.93 5.39 -10.77
CA ILE A 29 2.23 4.70 -10.76
C ILE A 29 3.36 5.74 -10.82
N ASP A 30 3.31 6.68 -11.77
CA ASP A 30 4.34 7.70 -11.93
C ASP A 30 4.41 8.68 -10.74
N TYR A 31 3.28 9.04 -10.15
CA TYR A 31 3.23 9.84 -8.92
C TYR A 31 3.96 9.12 -7.77
N ILE A 32 3.61 7.85 -7.51
CA ILE A 32 4.21 7.06 -6.42
C ILE A 32 5.70 6.81 -6.71
N ARG A 33 6.05 6.43 -7.95
CA ARG A 33 7.41 6.19 -8.44
C ARG A 33 8.31 7.39 -8.17
N ARG A 34 7.93 8.60 -8.62
CA ARG A 34 8.75 9.82 -8.46
C ARG A 34 9.00 10.20 -7.00
N ILE A 35 8.04 9.98 -6.11
CA ILE A 35 8.22 10.20 -4.66
C ILE A 35 9.23 9.20 -4.08
N HIS A 36 9.16 7.93 -4.47
CA HIS A 36 10.11 6.91 -4.04
C HIS A 36 11.51 7.13 -4.64
N GLU A 37 11.62 7.52 -5.90
CA GLU A 37 12.87 7.91 -6.55
C GLU A 37 13.52 9.10 -5.85
N SER A 38 12.74 10.11 -5.46
CA SER A 38 13.24 11.25 -4.69
C SER A 38 13.77 10.81 -3.31
N ALA A 39 12.98 10.04 -2.57
CA ALA A 39 13.34 9.55 -1.24
C ALA A 39 14.58 8.62 -1.25
N TYR A 40 14.80 7.89 -2.35
CA TYR A 40 15.91 6.94 -2.53
C TYR A 40 17.19 7.57 -3.08
N TYR A 41 17.09 8.39 -4.15
CA TYR A 41 18.25 8.91 -4.87
C TYR A 41 18.79 10.26 -4.35
N GLN A 42 18.10 10.94 -3.43
CA GLN A 42 18.52 12.24 -2.87
C GLN A 42 19.97 12.26 -2.33
N GLN A 43 20.46 11.14 -1.77
CA GLN A 43 21.82 11.04 -1.25
C GLN A 43 22.92 11.05 -2.33
N ASN A 44 22.57 10.82 -3.61
CA ASN A 44 23.52 10.67 -4.71
C ASN A 44 23.51 11.83 -5.74
N SER A 45 22.82 12.94 -5.43
CA SER A 45 23.06 14.30 -5.95
C SER A 45 23.11 14.53 -7.49
N LYS A 46 22.61 13.61 -8.33
CA LYS A 46 22.77 13.69 -9.80
C LYS A 46 21.50 13.73 -10.65
N SER A 47 20.31 13.72 -10.05
CA SER A 47 19.05 13.94 -10.78
C SER A 47 18.28 15.13 -10.21
N PRO A 48 18.08 16.23 -10.97
CA PRO A 48 17.15 17.28 -10.58
C PRO A 48 15.72 16.77 -10.83
N LEU A 49 15.16 16.07 -9.84
CA LEU A 49 13.74 15.79 -9.75
C LEU A 49 13.00 17.13 -9.58
N HIS A 50 12.50 17.68 -10.69
CA HIS A 50 11.73 18.92 -10.75
C HIS A 50 10.32 18.69 -10.16
N TRP A 51 10.27 18.49 -8.85
CA TRP A 51 9.08 18.07 -8.13
C TRP A 51 8.86 18.98 -6.91
N MET A 52 7.81 19.79 -6.95
CA MET A 52 7.48 20.78 -5.91
C MET A 52 6.78 20.11 -4.72
N ASN A 53 7.48 19.23 -4.02
CA ASN A 53 6.98 18.59 -2.80
C ASN A 53 6.92 19.61 -1.65
N VAL A 54 5.79 19.65 -0.94
CA VAL A 54 5.63 20.47 0.27
C VAL A 54 6.31 19.83 1.49
N ALA A 55 6.50 18.51 1.47
CA ALA A 55 7.20 17.74 2.49
C ALA A 55 8.35 16.92 1.86
N ASN A 56 9.54 16.92 2.48
CA ASN A 56 10.65 16.09 2.02
C ASN A 56 10.65 14.73 2.74
N ILE A 57 9.95 13.74 2.17
CA ILE A 57 9.92 12.36 2.67
C ILE A 57 11.25 11.66 2.31
N GLN A 58 11.90 11.03 3.28
CA GLN A 58 13.20 10.37 3.09
C GLN A 58 13.07 8.83 3.09
N LYS A 59 14.10 8.12 2.58
CA LYS A 59 14.18 6.64 2.63
C LYS A 59 13.83 6.07 4.02
N ILE A 60 14.38 6.68 5.07
CA ILE A 60 14.19 6.25 6.46
C ILE A 60 12.73 6.31 6.95
N ASP A 61 11.88 7.16 6.35
CA ASP A 61 10.49 7.32 6.80
C ASP A 61 9.59 6.19 6.27
N PHE A 62 9.89 5.71 5.06
CA PHE A 62 9.30 4.47 4.53
C PHE A 62 9.78 3.24 5.32
N GLU A 63 11.07 3.17 5.66
CA GLU A 63 11.64 2.07 6.44
C GLU A 63 11.02 1.97 7.84
N LYS A 64 10.77 3.11 8.51
CA LYS A 64 10.07 3.18 9.81
C LYS A 64 8.59 2.75 9.76
N SER A 65 7.90 2.77 8.62
CA SER A 65 6.46 2.47 8.59
C SER A 65 6.21 0.96 8.75
N ILE A 66 5.88 0.57 9.98
CA ILE A 66 5.50 -0.79 10.36
C ILE A 66 4.38 -1.35 9.46
N ASP A 67 3.45 -0.51 9.02
CA ASP A 67 2.32 -0.93 8.19
C ASP A 67 2.72 -1.24 6.74
N ILE A 68 3.74 -0.55 6.23
CA ILE A 68 4.44 -0.90 5.00
C ILE A 68 5.20 -2.23 5.16
N GLN A 69 5.98 -2.39 6.22
CA GLN A 69 6.80 -3.60 6.42
C GLN A 69 5.94 -4.87 6.53
N LYS A 70 4.76 -4.79 7.16
CA LYS A 70 3.78 -5.89 7.19
C LYS A 70 3.32 -6.35 5.80
N ARG A 71 3.23 -5.43 4.81
CA ARG A 71 2.74 -5.72 3.45
C ARG A 71 3.85 -6.14 2.48
N LEU A 72 5.11 -5.86 2.79
CA LEU A 72 6.25 -6.04 1.90
C LEU A 72 6.39 -7.48 1.35
N ILE A 73 6.25 -8.49 2.21
CA ILE A 73 6.30 -9.91 1.78
C ILE A 73 5.14 -10.29 0.85
N GLY A 74 3.95 -9.72 1.06
CA GLY A 74 2.80 -9.90 0.18
C GLY A 74 3.05 -9.28 -1.19
N TRP A 75 3.51 -8.02 -1.22
CA TRP A 75 3.85 -7.30 -2.45
C TRP A 75 4.97 -7.98 -3.24
N PHE A 76 6.00 -8.52 -2.58
CA PHE A 76 7.04 -9.34 -3.20
C PHE A 76 6.47 -10.62 -3.84
N SER A 77 5.68 -11.41 -3.08
CA SER A 77 4.99 -12.59 -3.60
C SER A 77 4.07 -12.27 -4.78
N LEU A 78 3.36 -11.14 -4.72
CA LEU A 78 2.47 -10.69 -5.79
C LEU A 78 3.26 -10.33 -7.07
N GLY A 79 4.35 -9.56 -6.95
CA GLY A 79 5.22 -9.23 -8.08
C GLY A 79 5.78 -10.46 -8.80
N LEU A 80 6.33 -11.42 -8.05
CA LEU A 80 6.85 -12.69 -8.58
C LEU A 80 5.77 -13.62 -9.18
N SER A 81 4.50 -13.41 -8.81
CA SER A 81 3.34 -14.13 -9.36
C SER A 81 2.74 -13.43 -10.59
N LEU A 82 2.83 -12.10 -10.66
CA LEU A 82 2.41 -11.30 -11.82
C LEU A 82 3.40 -11.40 -12.98
N ALA A 83 4.71 -11.47 -12.72
CA ALA A 83 5.73 -11.46 -13.77
C ALA A 83 5.55 -12.56 -14.86
N PRO A 84 5.25 -13.84 -14.53
CA PRO A 84 4.95 -14.86 -15.56
C PRO A 84 3.69 -14.56 -16.38
N LEU A 85 2.71 -13.83 -15.83
CA LEU A 85 1.49 -13.45 -16.53
C LEU A 85 1.72 -12.33 -17.55
N LEU A 86 2.88 -11.65 -17.52
CA LEU A 86 3.30 -10.75 -18.60
C LEU A 86 3.51 -11.49 -19.92
N SER A 87 3.99 -12.75 -19.87
CA SER A 87 4.20 -13.61 -21.05
C SER A 87 2.95 -14.29 -21.58
N THR A 88 1.82 -14.25 -20.87
CA THR A 88 0.52 -14.77 -21.38
C THR A 88 -0.09 -13.80 -22.39
N ASP A 89 -0.69 -14.26 -23.49
CA ASP A 89 -1.31 -13.38 -24.48
C ASP A 89 -2.43 -12.48 -23.92
N LYS A 90 -2.66 -11.33 -24.57
CA LYS A 90 -3.80 -10.44 -24.26
C LYS A 90 -5.10 -11.20 -24.51
N GLY A 91 -5.96 -11.35 -23.49
CA GLY A 91 -7.27 -11.96 -23.68
C GLY A 91 -7.96 -12.41 -22.38
N PRO A 92 -9.12 -13.10 -22.48
CA PRO A 92 -9.90 -13.55 -21.33
C PRO A 92 -9.14 -14.51 -20.40
N ALA A 93 -8.22 -15.32 -20.94
CA ALA A 93 -7.38 -16.24 -20.16
C ALA A 93 -6.43 -15.49 -19.20
N PHE A 94 -5.73 -14.46 -19.70
CA PHE A 94 -4.88 -13.57 -18.89
C PHE A 94 -5.70 -12.83 -17.82
N VAL A 95 -6.88 -12.31 -18.18
CA VAL A 95 -7.79 -11.66 -17.20
C VAL A 95 -8.29 -12.65 -16.15
N ARG A 96 -8.62 -13.91 -16.51
CA ARG A 96 -8.95 -14.95 -15.52
C ARG A 96 -7.77 -15.22 -14.58
N ALA A 97 -6.56 -15.39 -15.11
CA ALA A 97 -5.37 -15.66 -14.30
C ALA A 97 -5.14 -14.54 -13.26
N LEU A 98 -5.34 -13.28 -13.65
CA LEU A 98 -5.31 -12.14 -12.73
C LEU A 98 -6.45 -12.16 -11.70
N VAL A 99 -7.70 -12.47 -12.08
CA VAL A 99 -8.81 -12.59 -11.12
C VAL A 99 -8.56 -13.72 -10.11
N GLN A 100 -7.96 -14.83 -10.54
CA GLN A 100 -7.59 -15.95 -9.67
C GLN A 100 -6.43 -15.56 -8.74
N LEU A 101 -5.33 -15.03 -9.28
CA LEU A 101 -4.18 -14.57 -8.51
C LEU A 101 -4.58 -13.54 -7.44
N MET A 102 -5.44 -12.57 -7.77
CA MET A 102 -5.92 -11.60 -6.79
C MET A 102 -6.88 -12.21 -5.74
N GLU A 103 -7.49 -13.37 -5.97
CA GLU A 103 -8.27 -14.09 -4.95
C GLU A 103 -7.39 -14.92 -4.01
N GLU A 104 -6.33 -15.51 -4.56
CA GLU A 104 -5.29 -16.23 -3.83
C GLU A 104 -4.48 -15.26 -2.96
N TYR A 105 -4.10 -14.10 -3.49
CA TYR A 105 -3.44 -13.02 -2.75
C TYR A 105 -4.29 -12.54 -1.56
N ASP A 106 -5.56 -12.17 -1.80
CA ASP A 106 -6.46 -11.72 -0.74
C ASP A 106 -6.64 -12.83 0.32
N TYR A 107 -6.72 -14.10 -0.11
CA TYR A 107 -6.80 -15.24 0.83
C TYR A 107 -5.54 -15.38 1.69
N GLN A 108 -4.34 -15.30 1.11
CA GLN A 108 -3.08 -15.56 1.81
C GLN A 108 -2.65 -14.42 2.74
N PHE A 109 -2.85 -13.16 2.34
CA PHE A 109 -2.24 -12.00 3.00
C PHE A 109 -3.22 -11.03 3.68
N GLU A 110 -4.49 -11.02 3.29
CA GLU A 110 -5.44 -9.95 3.67
C GLU A 110 -6.65 -10.49 4.48
N LEU A 111 -7.03 -11.75 4.25
CA LEU A 111 -8.01 -12.45 5.08
C LEU A 111 -7.37 -12.92 6.39
N GLY A 112 -7.92 -12.47 7.52
CA GLY A 112 -7.61 -13.03 8.83
C GLY A 112 -7.96 -14.53 8.91
N SER A 113 -7.26 -15.27 9.78
CA SER A 113 -7.32 -16.73 9.90
C SER A 113 -8.73 -17.33 10.00
N ALA A 114 -9.65 -16.65 10.69
CA ALA A 114 -11.06 -17.06 10.75
C ALA A 114 -11.75 -17.07 9.37
N MET A 115 -11.52 -16.05 8.53
CA MET A 115 -12.07 -15.99 7.17
C MET A 115 -11.38 -16.96 6.21
N GLN A 116 -10.08 -17.23 6.41
CA GLN A 116 -9.38 -18.29 5.69
C GLN A 116 -10.06 -19.65 5.94
N GLY A 117 -10.31 -20.01 7.21
CA GLY A 117 -11.00 -21.25 7.57
C GLY A 117 -12.37 -21.40 6.89
N VAL A 118 -13.19 -20.34 6.87
CA VAL A 118 -14.50 -20.35 6.17
C VAL A 118 -14.33 -20.59 4.67
N LYS A 119 -13.36 -19.94 4.01
CA LYS A 119 -13.08 -20.19 2.58
C LYS A 119 -12.57 -21.62 2.34
N VAL A 120 -11.77 -22.21 3.25
CA VAL A 120 -11.32 -23.61 3.14
C VAL A 120 -12.49 -24.59 3.26
N LEU A 121 -13.45 -24.36 4.15
CA LEU A 121 -14.66 -25.19 4.24
C LEU A 121 -15.46 -25.15 2.93
N LEU A 122 -15.69 -23.95 2.38
CA LEU A 122 -16.45 -23.72 1.14
C LEU A 122 -15.69 -24.11 -0.15
N ALA A 123 -14.37 -24.27 -0.11
CA ALA A 123 -13.56 -24.64 -1.28
C ALA A 123 -14.00 -26.00 -1.86
N LYS A 124 -14.27 -26.04 -3.17
CA LYS A 124 -14.67 -27.27 -3.87
C LYS A 124 -13.45 -28.16 -4.14
N LYS A 125 -13.65 -29.48 -4.10
CA LYS A 125 -12.65 -30.46 -4.55
C LYS A 125 -12.33 -30.20 -6.03
N GLN A 126 -11.06 -30.26 -6.39
CA GLN A 126 -10.57 -29.91 -7.73
C GLN A 126 -11.26 -30.73 -8.83
N GLN A 127 -11.78 -30.04 -9.84
CA GLN A 127 -12.04 -30.60 -11.17
C GLN A 127 -10.90 -30.15 -12.09
N SER A 128 -10.52 -30.99 -13.06
CA SER A 128 -9.39 -30.76 -13.97
C SER A 128 -9.53 -29.48 -14.79
N HIS A 129 -8.39 -29.00 -15.33
CA HIS A 129 -8.24 -27.72 -16.04
C HIS A 129 -9.46 -27.32 -16.88
N THR A 130 -10.08 -26.21 -16.49
CA THR A 130 -11.23 -25.63 -17.20
C THR A 130 -10.73 -24.76 -18.34
N VAL A 131 -10.84 -25.26 -19.57
CA VAL A 131 -10.69 -24.46 -20.80
C VAL A 131 -11.68 -23.30 -20.74
N VAL A 132 -11.19 -22.07 -20.95
CA VAL A 132 -11.96 -20.85 -20.71
C VAL A 132 -12.62 -20.39 -22.00
N SER A 133 -13.95 -20.35 -22.04
CA SER A 133 -14.69 -19.69 -23.12
C SER A 133 -14.86 -18.19 -22.84
N GLU A 134 -14.72 -17.34 -23.86
CA GLU A 134 -14.84 -15.87 -23.73
C GLU A 134 -16.23 -15.40 -23.27
N ASN A 135 -17.22 -16.27 -23.43
CA ASN A 135 -18.61 -16.06 -23.05
C ASN A 135 -18.94 -16.65 -21.66
N GLU A 136 -18.01 -17.35 -20.99
CA GLU A 136 -18.21 -17.80 -19.62
C GLU A 136 -17.88 -16.68 -18.62
N HIS A 137 -18.66 -16.60 -17.55
CA HIS A 137 -18.40 -15.65 -16.47
C HIS A 137 -17.13 -16.03 -15.70
N ILE A 138 -16.07 -15.23 -15.87
CA ILE A 138 -14.82 -15.34 -15.12
C ILE A 138 -15.10 -15.32 -13.61
N LYS A 139 -14.77 -16.40 -12.90
CA LYS A 139 -14.96 -16.57 -11.45
C LYS A 139 -13.74 -17.25 -10.83
N SER A 140 -13.09 -16.57 -9.89
CA SER A 140 -12.04 -17.15 -9.05
C SER A 140 -12.60 -18.22 -8.10
N LYS A 141 -11.78 -19.23 -7.77
CA LYS A 141 -12.12 -20.34 -6.87
C LYS A 141 -10.86 -20.75 -6.09
N ILE A 142 -10.91 -20.70 -4.76
CA ILE A 142 -9.87 -21.36 -3.95
C ILE A 142 -10.04 -22.87 -4.06
N VAL A 143 -8.96 -23.60 -4.34
CA VAL A 143 -8.93 -25.05 -4.53
C VAL A 143 -8.23 -25.70 -3.33
N LYS A 144 -8.71 -26.88 -2.91
CA LYS A 144 -8.08 -27.67 -1.85
C LYS A 144 -7.82 -29.12 -2.27
N THR A 145 -6.69 -29.65 -1.78
CA THR A 145 -6.28 -31.06 -1.94
C THR A 145 -5.88 -31.59 -0.58
N GLY A 146 -6.64 -32.56 -0.07
CA GLY A 146 -6.63 -32.90 1.35
C GLY A 146 -7.01 -31.67 2.19
N ASN A 147 -6.19 -31.37 3.20
CA ASN A 147 -6.36 -30.21 4.08
C ASN A 147 -5.56 -28.98 3.63
N ALA A 148 -4.79 -29.06 2.54
CA ALA A 148 -4.00 -27.94 2.01
C ALA A 148 -4.77 -27.16 0.94
N VAL A 149 -4.64 -25.83 0.96
CA VAL A 149 -5.01 -24.98 -0.17
C VAL A 149 -3.92 -25.07 -1.23
N ILE A 150 -4.32 -25.18 -2.49
CA ILE A 150 -3.42 -25.06 -3.65
C ILE A 150 -3.68 -23.71 -4.31
N TYR A 151 -2.59 -22.99 -4.60
CA TYR A 151 -2.59 -21.79 -5.41
C TYR A 151 -2.24 -22.16 -6.86
N GLU A 152 -3.04 -21.68 -7.82
CA GLU A 152 -2.85 -21.87 -9.26
C GLU A 152 -1.83 -20.85 -9.81
N PHE A 153 -1.78 -19.64 -9.25
CA PHE A 153 -0.91 -18.55 -9.72
C PHE A 153 -0.07 -17.89 -8.62
N LEU A 154 -0.53 -17.85 -7.37
CA LEU A 154 0.22 -17.21 -6.27
C LEU A 154 1.42 -18.05 -5.82
N LYS A 155 2.63 -17.50 -6.00
CA LYS A 155 3.88 -18.03 -5.46
C LYS A 155 4.15 -17.44 -4.07
N VAL A 156 3.93 -18.26 -3.04
CA VAL A 156 4.22 -17.91 -1.64
C VAL A 156 5.64 -18.36 -1.27
N PHE A 157 6.42 -17.48 -0.66
CA PHE A 157 7.79 -17.74 -0.22
C PHE A 157 7.86 -17.87 1.31
N ASN A 158 8.74 -18.75 1.81
CA ASN A 158 8.89 -18.98 3.24
C ASN A 158 9.69 -17.87 3.94
N ILE A 159 9.35 -17.66 5.21
CA ILE A 159 9.64 -16.43 6.00
C ILE A 159 11.14 -16.07 6.08
N SER A 160 12.07 -17.03 5.95
CA SER A 160 13.51 -16.77 6.13
C SER A 160 14.08 -15.66 5.23
N ILE A 161 13.58 -15.51 4.00
CA ILE A 161 14.03 -14.46 3.07
C ILE A 161 13.29 -13.12 3.26
N ALA A 162 12.21 -13.10 4.05
CA ALA A 162 11.35 -11.92 4.21
C ALA A 162 11.97 -10.83 5.10
N LYS A 163 13.05 -11.14 5.85
CA LYS A 163 13.73 -10.19 6.75
C LYS A 163 14.59 -9.17 6.01
N ASP A 164 15.13 -9.55 4.86
CA ASP A 164 16.17 -8.81 4.14
C ASP A 164 15.65 -8.20 2.82
N LEU A 165 14.32 -8.06 2.69
CA LEU A 165 13.69 -7.44 1.52
C LEU A 165 13.90 -5.92 1.55
N ASP A 166 14.63 -5.37 0.57
CA ASP A 166 14.70 -3.92 0.38
C ASP A 166 13.35 -3.40 -0.16
N TYR A 167 12.72 -2.53 0.63
CA TYR A 167 11.42 -1.92 0.36
C TYR A 167 11.34 -1.26 -1.03
N PHE A 168 12.37 -0.50 -1.40
CA PHE A 168 12.37 0.29 -2.62
C PHE A 168 12.47 -0.61 -3.85
N HIS A 169 13.31 -1.64 -3.82
CA HIS A 169 13.42 -2.60 -4.92
C HIS A 169 12.09 -3.35 -5.15
N VAL A 170 11.44 -3.82 -4.07
CA VAL A 170 10.14 -4.50 -4.20
C VAL A 170 9.06 -3.55 -4.75
N VAL A 171 8.98 -2.32 -4.26
CA VAL A 171 7.98 -1.33 -4.75
C VAL A 171 8.26 -0.91 -6.19
N PHE A 172 9.51 -0.62 -6.57
CA PHE A 172 9.83 -0.24 -7.95
C PHE A 172 9.51 -1.37 -8.95
N SER A 173 9.96 -2.61 -8.68
CA SER A 173 9.67 -3.75 -9.56
C SER A 173 8.17 -4.08 -9.61
N LEU A 174 7.44 -3.98 -8.49
CA LEU A 174 5.99 -4.19 -8.48
C LEU A 174 5.27 -3.11 -9.29
N LEU A 175 5.64 -1.82 -9.14
CA LEU A 175 5.06 -0.72 -9.91
C LEU A 175 5.31 -0.87 -11.41
N GLU A 176 6.52 -1.28 -11.82
CA GLU A 176 6.85 -1.57 -13.22
C GLU A 176 6.01 -2.72 -13.78
N ILE A 177 5.94 -3.86 -13.06
CA ILE A 177 5.13 -5.01 -13.47
C ILE A 177 3.66 -4.62 -13.59
N LEU A 178 3.12 -3.84 -12.65
CA LEU A 178 1.74 -3.34 -12.70
C LEU A 178 1.52 -2.43 -13.91
N GLU A 179 2.46 -1.54 -14.24
CA GLU A 179 2.39 -0.69 -15.44
C GLU A 179 2.29 -1.54 -16.71
N GLN A 180 3.08 -2.61 -16.81
CA GLN A 180 3.02 -3.56 -17.92
C GLN A 180 1.69 -4.35 -17.94
N ILE A 181 1.13 -4.71 -16.78
CA ILE A 181 -0.22 -5.32 -16.68
C ILE A 181 -1.30 -4.36 -17.17
N TYR A 182 -1.30 -3.09 -16.76
CA TYR A 182 -2.27 -2.10 -17.24
C TYR A 182 -2.11 -1.80 -18.74
N LYS A 183 -0.88 -1.76 -19.26
CA LYS A 183 -0.61 -1.67 -20.72
C LYS A 183 -1.13 -2.89 -21.52
N LYS A 184 -1.45 -4.01 -20.87
CA LYS A 184 -2.09 -5.18 -21.49
C LYS A 184 -3.63 -5.13 -21.44
N PHE A 185 -4.25 -4.22 -20.69
CA PHE A 185 -5.70 -3.99 -20.72
C PHE A 185 -6.09 -3.11 -21.90
N ASP A 186 -6.19 -3.74 -23.08
CA ASP A 186 -6.46 -3.05 -24.34
C ASP A 186 -7.96 -2.95 -24.67
N LYS A 187 -8.29 -2.09 -25.64
CA LYS A 187 -9.62 -1.90 -26.21
C LYS A 187 -10.20 -3.21 -26.77
N GLU A 188 -9.35 -4.13 -27.22
CA GLU A 188 -9.76 -5.42 -27.80
C GLU A 188 -10.12 -6.44 -26.71
N THR A 189 -9.32 -6.50 -25.64
CA THR A 189 -9.50 -7.40 -24.47
C THR A 189 -10.88 -7.23 -23.82
N CYS A 190 -11.46 -6.03 -23.91
CA CYS A 190 -12.68 -5.66 -23.19
C CYS A 190 -13.98 -5.89 -23.97
N SER A 191 -13.93 -6.65 -25.08
CA SER A 191 -15.06 -6.89 -25.98
C SER A 191 -16.20 -7.67 -25.31
N SER A 192 -15.89 -8.66 -24.46
CA SER A 192 -16.87 -9.39 -23.63
C SER A 192 -17.18 -8.64 -22.33
N LYS A 193 -18.47 -8.58 -21.93
CA LYS A 193 -18.89 -7.90 -20.70
C LYS A 193 -18.25 -8.54 -19.45
N TYR A 194 -18.17 -9.86 -19.40
CA TYR A 194 -17.58 -10.58 -18.26
C TYR A 194 -16.09 -10.28 -18.07
N VAL A 195 -15.37 -9.99 -19.16
CA VAL A 195 -13.95 -9.61 -19.13
C VAL A 195 -13.79 -8.17 -18.64
N TYR A 196 -14.65 -7.25 -19.07
CA TYR A 196 -14.71 -5.89 -18.53
C TYR A 196 -15.03 -5.88 -17.03
N ASP A 197 -16.09 -6.58 -16.60
CA ASP A 197 -16.48 -6.69 -15.18
C ASP A 197 -15.33 -7.30 -14.34
N ALA A 198 -14.58 -8.26 -14.90
CA ALA A 198 -13.41 -8.87 -14.28
C ALA A 198 -12.22 -7.89 -14.15
N ILE A 199 -11.94 -7.07 -15.17
CA ILE A 199 -10.88 -6.04 -15.09
C ILE A 199 -11.25 -4.98 -14.04
N LEU A 200 -12.52 -4.56 -13.94
CA LEU A 200 -12.96 -3.67 -12.85
C LEU A 200 -12.73 -4.27 -11.46
N LYS A 201 -12.97 -5.59 -11.30
CA LYS A 201 -12.68 -6.30 -10.03
C LYS A 201 -11.18 -6.32 -9.70
N ILE A 202 -10.32 -6.52 -10.71
CA ILE A 202 -8.85 -6.46 -10.56
C ILE A 202 -8.41 -5.04 -10.19
N ASP A 203 -8.83 -4.03 -10.94
CA ASP A 203 -8.48 -2.62 -10.69
C ASP A 203 -8.85 -2.19 -9.27
N SER A 204 -10.06 -2.53 -8.82
CA SER A 204 -10.52 -2.25 -7.47
C SER A 204 -9.57 -2.85 -6.42
N ARG A 205 -9.17 -4.12 -6.56
CA ARG A 205 -8.24 -4.77 -5.63
C ARG A 205 -6.84 -4.13 -5.66
N LEU A 206 -6.27 -3.89 -6.84
CA LEU A 206 -4.96 -3.23 -6.96
C LEU A 206 -4.99 -1.79 -6.41
N LYS A 207 -6.08 -1.07 -6.63
CA LYS A 207 -6.34 0.25 -6.02
C LYS A 207 -6.39 0.17 -4.49
N HIS A 208 -6.99 -0.85 -3.90
CA HIS A 208 -7.12 -0.97 -2.46
C HIS A 208 -5.85 -1.50 -1.78
N GLN A 209 -5.18 -2.52 -2.33
CA GLN A 209 -4.02 -3.18 -1.70
C GLN A 209 -2.67 -2.52 -1.96
N ILE A 210 -2.58 -1.65 -2.99
CA ILE A 210 -1.31 -1.06 -3.45
C ILE A 210 -1.46 0.46 -3.55
N PHE A 211 -2.11 0.98 -4.60
CA PHE A 211 -2.08 2.41 -4.90
C PHE A 211 -2.68 3.28 -3.78
N GLY A 212 -3.90 2.97 -3.33
CA GLY A 212 -4.61 3.66 -2.26
C GLY A 212 -4.15 3.30 -0.85
N PHE A 213 -3.19 2.39 -0.70
CA PHE A 213 -2.44 2.19 0.53
C PHE A 213 -1.18 3.08 0.54
N LEU A 214 -0.36 2.99 -0.53
CA LEU A 214 0.85 3.77 -0.69
C LEU A 214 0.57 5.29 -0.67
N SER A 215 -0.45 5.77 -1.38
CA SER A 215 -0.85 7.18 -1.29
C SER A 215 -1.18 7.61 0.14
N LYS A 216 -1.91 6.79 0.92
CA LYS A 216 -2.25 7.13 2.31
C LYS A 216 -1.04 7.17 3.23
N GLU A 217 -0.09 6.26 3.07
CA GLU A 217 1.15 6.28 3.86
C GLU A 217 2.03 7.48 3.47
N ILE A 218 2.09 7.84 2.18
CA ILE A 218 2.73 9.08 1.70
C ILE A 218 2.05 10.32 2.30
N ASP A 219 0.72 10.42 2.25
CA ASP A 219 -0.06 11.53 2.79
C ASP A 219 0.14 11.67 4.32
N LYS A 220 0.18 10.54 5.03
CA LYS A 220 0.46 10.41 6.48
C LYS A 220 1.87 10.88 6.83
N MET A 221 2.89 10.45 6.09
CA MET A 221 4.28 10.91 6.25
C MET A 221 4.41 12.40 5.98
N ALA A 222 3.88 12.90 4.85
CA ALA A 222 3.92 14.31 4.50
C ALA A 222 3.22 15.19 5.56
N SER A 223 2.05 14.76 6.04
CA SER A 223 1.30 15.47 7.09
C SER A 223 2.04 15.51 8.43
N GLN A 224 2.76 14.44 8.79
CA GLN A 224 3.57 14.37 10.00
C GLN A 224 4.79 15.31 9.89
N ILE A 225 5.54 15.24 8.78
CA ILE A 225 6.70 16.12 8.53
C ILE A 225 6.29 17.60 8.54
N ILE A 226 5.18 17.97 7.89
CA ILE A 226 4.68 19.36 7.88
C ILE A 226 4.31 19.82 9.30
N ARG A 227 3.72 18.95 10.12
CA ARG A 227 3.39 19.25 11.52
C ARG A 227 4.65 19.50 12.36
N GLU A 228 5.63 18.61 12.29
CA GLU A 228 6.89 18.72 13.03
C GLU A 228 7.65 20.02 12.68
N GLN A 229 7.69 20.38 11.39
CA GLN A 229 8.27 21.65 10.95
C GLN A 229 7.50 22.87 11.45
N LEU A 230 6.16 22.82 11.45
CA LEU A 230 5.32 23.92 11.96
C LEU A 230 5.45 24.10 13.49
N GLU A 231 5.49 23.00 14.24
CA GLU A 231 5.72 23.02 15.69
C GLU A 231 7.11 23.58 16.03
N PHE A 232 8.15 23.20 15.28
CA PHE A 232 9.49 23.78 15.41
C PHE A 232 9.51 25.30 15.12
N ILE A 233 8.88 25.74 14.03
CA ILE A 233 8.76 27.17 13.68
C ILE A 233 8.05 27.96 14.80
N ASN A 234 6.95 27.42 15.33
CA ASN A 234 6.21 28.05 16.43
C ASN A 234 7.04 28.18 17.71
N LEU A 235 7.87 27.19 18.04
CA LEU A 235 8.80 27.26 19.18
C LEU A 235 9.88 28.35 18.97
N CYS A 236 10.42 28.47 17.75
CA CYS A 236 11.41 29.50 17.40
C CYS A 236 10.85 30.93 17.34
N THR A 237 9.56 31.12 17.04
CA THR A 237 8.92 32.45 17.00
C THR A 237 8.43 32.89 18.39
N THR A 238 7.81 32.01 19.17
CA THR A 238 7.31 32.33 20.52
C THR A 238 8.41 32.64 21.53
N SER A 239 9.60 32.04 21.39
CA SER A 239 10.74 32.26 22.29
C SER A 239 11.42 33.64 22.17
N LYS A 240 10.81 34.63 21.50
CA LYS A 240 11.54 35.78 20.93
C LYS A 240 10.95 37.18 21.11
N ASP A 241 10.10 37.41 22.11
CA ASP A 241 9.86 38.78 22.59
C ASP A 241 10.14 38.97 24.10
N PRO A 242 11.35 39.43 24.47
CA PRO A 242 11.69 39.76 25.85
C PRO A 242 10.97 40.98 26.43
N ARG A 243 10.21 41.75 25.62
CA ARG A 243 9.73 43.08 26.02
C ARG A 243 8.50 43.02 26.93
N ASP A 244 7.59 42.07 26.72
CA ASP A 244 6.36 41.96 27.52
C ASP A 244 6.63 41.54 28.97
N MET A 245 7.74 40.83 29.24
CA MET A 245 8.15 40.46 30.61
C MET A 245 8.50 41.67 31.49
N SER A 246 8.55 42.89 30.94
CA SER A 246 8.95 44.12 31.64
C SER A 246 7.78 45.05 32.04
N GLN A 247 6.53 44.75 31.67
CA GLN A 247 5.37 45.62 32.01
C GLN A 247 4.49 45.10 33.15
N GLN A 248 4.47 43.80 33.45
CA GLN A 248 3.51 43.23 34.40
C GLN A 248 3.78 43.55 35.89
N SER A 249 4.88 44.25 36.21
CA SER A 249 5.26 44.65 37.58
C SER A 249 4.83 46.07 38.01
N LYS A 250 4.01 46.78 37.21
CA LYS A 250 3.64 48.20 37.46
C LYS A 250 2.14 48.51 37.53
N LEU A 251 1.26 47.51 37.56
CA LEU A 251 -0.20 47.71 37.53
C LEU A 251 -0.96 47.24 38.78
N SER A 252 -0.26 46.85 39.85
CA SER A 252 -0.87 46.37 41.10
C SER A 252 -1.12 47.45 42.15
N SER A 253 -1.47 48.69 41.76
CA SER A 253 -1.55 49.82 42.71
C SER A 253 -2.48 50.99 42.32
N SER A 254 -3.74 50.74 41.96
CA SER A 254 -4.81 51.76 42.03
C SER A 254 -6.24 51.17 42.08
N SER A 255 -7.06 51.73 42.99
CA SER A 255 -8.54 51.79 43.06
C SER A 255 -9.41 50.77 42.28
N SER A 256 -10.33 49.98 42.87
CA SER A 256 -11.37 50.21 43.91
C SER A 256 -12.61 51.02 43.47
N SER A 257 -13.81 50.41 43.61
CA SER A 257 -15.17 50.96 43.37
C SER A 257 -15.47 51.46 41.94
N SER A 258 -16.65 51.25 41.34
CA SER A 258 -18.01 51.28 41.92
C SER A 258 -19.01 50.41 41.13
N SER A 259 -20.32 50.53 41.42
CA SER A 259 -21.39 49.59 41.04
C SER A 259 -22.54 50.21 40.24
N SER A 260 -23.10 49.50 39.25
CA SER A 260 -24.56 49.48 39.00
C SER A 260 -25.07 48.41 38.03
N THR A 261 -26.03 47.64 38.52
CA THR A 261 -27.27 47.11 37.91
C THR A 261 -27.59 47.39 36.43
N THR A 262 -27.80 46.33 35.62
CA THR A 262 -29.11 46.04 34.96
C THR A 262 -29.20 44.60 34.38
N THR A 263 -30.44 44.16 34.15
CA THR A 263 -30.92 42.88 33.57
C THR A 263 -30.95 42.95 32.01
N PRO A 264 -31.35 41.92 31.19
CA PRO A 264 -32.29 40.83 31.52
C PRO A 264 -32.24 39.48 30.71
N VAL A 265 -33.29 38.66 30.92
CA VAL A 265 -33.87 37.59 30.06
C VAL A 265 -33.19 36.20 30.01
N ALA A 266 -34.04 35.17 29.91
CA ALA A 266 -33.71 33.73 29.90
C ALA A 266 -33.38 33.18 28.49
N THR A 267 -32.99 31.90 28.37
CA THR A 267 -33.93 30.82 27.99
C THR A 267 -33.44 29.43 28.43
N GLN A 268 -34.38 28.50 28.67
CA GLN A 268 -34.20 27.16 29.26
C GLN A 268 -34.81 26.04 28.37
N THR A 269 -34.29 24.81 28.29
CA THR A 269 -33.00 24.27 28.80
C THR A 269 -32.20 23.59 27.65
N THR A 270 -31.99 22.27 27.45
CA THR A 270 -32.34 21.04 28.19
C THR A 270 -31.45 19.86 27.73
N ALA A 271 -30.86 19.11 28.68
CA ALA A 271 -30.70 17.63 28.81
C ALA A 271 -30.52 16.70 27.57
N THR A 272 -29.89 15.52 27.66
CA THR A 272 -29.61 14.66 28.83
C THR A 272 -28.40 13.72 28.63
N LEU A 273 -27.79 13.30 29.75
CA LEU A 273 -27.08 12.03 30.07
C LEU A 273 -27.46 10.82 29.16
N SER A 274 -26.67 9.76 28.92
CA SER A 274 -25.38 9.22 29.44
C SER A 274 -24.97 8.02 28.51
N SER A 275 -24.03 7.08 28.77
CA SER A 275 -23.29 6.66 29.97
C SER A 275 -21.95 5.99 29.65
N SER A 276 -21.15 5.83 30.70
CA SER A 276 -19.84 5.17 30.74
C SER A 276 -19.87 3.65 30.52
N SER A 277 -18.77 3.09 30.01
CA SER A 277 -18.13 1.94 30.67
C SER A 277 -16.63 1.88 30.35
N SER A 278 -15.85 1.42 31.32
CA SER A 278 -14.40 1.26 31.26
C SER A 278 -14.02 -0.21 31.46
N SER A 279 -12.89 -0.61 30.88
CA SER A 279 -12.17 -1.80 31.33
C SER A 279 -10.68 -1.66 31.02
N SER A 280 -9.85 -2.08 31.96
CA SER A 280 -8.39 -2.03 31.92
C SER A 280 -7.82 -3.45 32.02
N SER A 281 -6.49 -3.57 32.08
CA SER A 281 -5.69 -4.80 32.26
C SER A 281 -5.37 -5.54 30.95
N ALA A 282 -4.20 -6.18 30.78
CA ALA A 282 -3.06 -6.30 31.71
C ALA A 282 -1.73 -6.19 30.95
N VAL A 283 -0.70 -5.66 31.62
CA VAL A 283 0.70 -5.77 31.18
C VAL A 283 1.28 -7.06 31.75
N ALA A 284 1.89 -7.89 30.90
CA ALA A 284 2.58 -9.12 31.32
C ALA A 284 4.07 -9.01 31.00
N LEU A 285 4.93 -9.14 32.03
CA LEU A 285 6.38 -9.06 31.93
C LEU A 285 7.02 -10.46 32.03
N SER A 286 7.70 -10.87 30.96
CA SER A 286 8.71 -11.93 30.93
C SER A 286 9.71 -11.55 29.82
N ASN A 287 10.95 -11.13 30.04
CA ASN A 287 12.01 -11.54 30.98
C ASN A 287 12.69 -12.87 30.62
N SER A 288 14.02 -12.86 30.76
CA SER A 288 14.99 -13.96 30.54
C SER A 288 14.96 -14.70 29.19
N SER A 289 15.93 -14.38 28.33
CA SER A 289 17.00 -15.33 28.00
C SER A 289 18.16 -14.64 27.26
N SER A 290 19.27 -14.44 27.96
CA SER A 290 20.51 -13.96 27.36
C SER A 290 21.17 -15.07 26.56
N TYR A 291 21.63 -14.80 25.34
CA TYR A 291 22.57 -15.67 24.62
C TYR A 291 23.82 -14.91 24.22
N ASN A 292 24.98 -15.49 24.51
CA ASN A 292 26.28 -14.85 24.40
C ASN A 292 27.22 -15.70 23.54
N GLN A 293 27.24 -15.40 22.23
CA GLN A 293 28.20 -15.90 21.23
C GLN A 293 28.46 -14.69 20.31
N ASN A 294 29.65 -14.07 20.21
CA ASN A 294 31.03 -14.49 20.43
C ASN A 294 31.61 -15.35 19.29
N ASN A 295 32.57 -14.74 18.58
CA ASN A 295 33.58 -15.29 17.66
C ASN A 295 33.28 -15.55 16.16
N ASN A 296 34.29 -15.17 15.37
CA ASN A 296 34.72 -15.68 14.06
C ASN A 296 33.90 -15.33 12.80
N ALA A 297 34.17 -14.15 12.25
CA ALA A 297 34.09 -13.91 10.81
C ALA A 297 35.31 -14.56 10.09
N PRO A 298 35.13 -15.35 9.01
CA PRO A 298 36.24 -15.83 8.20
C PRO A 298 36.66 -14.79 7.15
N SER A 299 37.93 -14.38 7.16
CA SER A 299 38.50 -13.50 6.14
C SER A 299 38.74 -14.26 4.83
N PHE A 300 38.03 -13.92 3.76
CA PHE A 300 38.35 -14.43 2.42
C PHE A 300 39.54 -13.67 1.83
N SER A 301 40.72 -14.29 1.90
CA SER A 301 41.93 -13.81 1.22
C SER A 301 41.85 -14.08 -0.29
N SER A 302 42.05 -13.05 -1.10
CA SER A 302 42.20 -13.19 -2.55
C SER A 302 43.55 -13.84 -2.89
N THR A 303 43.53 -14.94 -3.66
CA THR A 303 44.71 -15.49 -4.33
C THR A 303 44.50 -15.49 -5.84
N SER A 304 45.29 -14.67 -6.53
CA SER A 304 45.47 -14.70 -7.98
C SER A 304 46.40 -15.85 -8.41
N ASP A 305 46.56 -15.99 -9.73
CA ASP A 305 47.63 -16.75 -10.42
C ASP A 305 47.59 -18.29 -10.24
N LYS A 306 47.45 -19.07 -11.32
CA LYS A 306 48.42 -19.09 -12.42
C LYS A 306 47.86 -19.57 -13.76
N SER A 307 48.54 -19.13 -14.82
CA SER A 307 48.50 -19.71 -16.16
C SER A 307 49.61 -20.75 -16.38
N ILE A 308 49.31 -21.75 -17.21
CA ILE A 308 50.10 -22.78 -17.93
C ILE A 308 48.98 -23.53 -18.71
N GLY A 309 49.00 -23.78 -20.02
CA GLY A 309 50.07 -24.32 -20.89
C GLY A 309 49.98 -25.86 -20.88
N SER A 310 50.12 -26.64 -21.95
CA SER A 310 50.11 -26.42 -23.41
C SER A 310 49.92 -27.81 -24.07
N SER A 311 49.45 -27.87 -25.32
CA SER A 311 49.35 -29.09 -26.15
C SER A 311 48.36 -30.17 -25.68
N ASP A 312 47.89 -31.09 -26.53
CA ASP A 312 48.04 -31.25 -27.99
C ASP A 312 46.73 -30.91 -28.74
#